data_AF-B9IE04-F1
#
_entry.id   AF-B9IE04-F1
#
_cell.length_a   1.000
_cell.length_b   1.000
_cell.length_c   1.000
_cell.angle_alpha   90.00
_cell.angle_beta   90.00
_cell.angle_gamma   90.00
#
_symmetry.space_group_name_H-M   'P 1'
#
loop_
_entity.id
_entity.type
_entity.pdbx_description
1 polymer ?
#
loop_
_entity_poly.entity_id
_entity_poly.type
_entity_poly.pdbx_seq_one_letter_code
_entity_poly.pdbx_strand_id
1 'polypeptide(L)'
;MNPKTRYDTIESSLMIERSKPLRYKIVRFVKPKFLSHKEFYMYHCIRVELFELATWKWKLLDEVKLPYEESLRRMTKVSVNGSLHGLTWKKDSDNKDMELVEYKGKLVMTYIDKESNLMELWIMKDHNRKQWSKRHSINIGVLTRKEPNVSPLAFYNVDVVLIKEYFF
;
A
#
# COMPACT_ATOMS: atom_id res chain seq x y z
N MET A 1 -26.76 5.98 9.39
CA MET A 1 -26.68 7.12 8.46
C MET A 1 -25.43 6.98 7.60
N ASN A 2 -25.58 6.74 6.30
CA ASN A 2 -24.49 6.87 5.34
C ASN A 2 -24.17 8.37 5.22
N PRO A 3 -22.99 8.88 5.61
CA PRO A 3 -22.70 10.28 5.39
C PRO A 3 -22.69 10.47 3.89
N LYS A 4 -23.69 11.18 3.33
CA LYS A 4 -23.69 11.62 1.92
C LYS A 4 -22.28 12.09 1.61
N THR A 5 -21.52 11.29 0.87
CA THR A 5 -20.07 11.48 0.72
C THR A 5 -19.87 12.65 -0.21
N ARG A 6 -19.90 13.85 0.36
CA ARG A 6 -19.61 15.07 -0.39
C ARG A 6 -18.13 15.11 -0.82
N TYR A 7 -17.27 14.17 -0.38
CA TYR A 7 -15.84 14.08 -0.68
C TYR A 7 -15.54 12.97 -1.69
N ASP A 8 -14.59 13.22 -2.59
CA ASP A 8 -14.10 12.20 -3.53
C ASP A 8 -13.23 11.18 -2.79
N THR A 9 -13.65 9.92 -2.84
CA THR A 9 -12.87 8.81 -2.29
C THR A 9 -11.70 8.54 -3.21
N ILE A 10 -10.49 8.66 -2.68
CA ILE A 10 -9.25 8.34 -3.39
C ILE A 10 -9.09 6.83 -3.42
N GLU A 11 -9.29 6.18 -2.26
CA GLU A 11 -9.11 4.74 -2.11
C GLU A 11 -9.75 4.25 -0.81
N SER A 12 -10.02 2.94 -0.70
CA SER A 12 -10.46 2.28 0.52
C SER A 12 -9.66 1.01 0.75
N SER A 13 -9.48 0.63 2.01
CA SER A 13 -8.73 -0.56 2.42
C SER A 13 -9.47 -1.28 3.54
N LEU A 14 -9.40 -2.61 3.53
CA LEU A 14 -9.98 -3.47 4.55
C LEU A 14 -8.87 -4.00 5.46
N MET A 15 -9.04 -3.87 6.77
CA MET A 15 -8.14 -4.45 7.77
C MET A 15 -8.87 -5.55 8.53
N ILE A 16 -8.35 -6.77 8.48
CA ILE A 16 -8.89 -7.91 9.23
C ILE A 16 -8.26 -7.92 10.62
N GLU A 17 -9.08 -7.85 11.67
CA GLU A 17 -8.63 -7.91 13.06
C GLU A 17 -8.72 -9.33 13.63
N ARG A 18 -9.73 -10.10 13.22
CA ARG A 18 -9.97 -11.48 13.64
C ARG A 18 -10.74 -12.21 12.54
N SER A 19 -10.48 -13.50 12.33
CA SER A 19 -11.19 -14.30 11.32
C SER A 19 -12.37 -15.10 11.86
N LYS A 20 -12.36 -15.49 13.15
CA LYS A 20 -13.41 -16.32 13.78
C LYS A 20 -13.81 -15.81 15.17
N PRO A 21 -14.95 -15.10 15.32
CA PRO A 21 -15.77 -14.53 14.24
C PRO A 21 -15.02 -13.42 13.49
N LEU A 22 -15.39 -13.18 12.23
CA LEU A 22 -14.77 -12.16 11.39
C LEU A 22 -14.99 -10.77 12.02
N ARG A 23 -13.91 -10.07 12.35
CA ARG A 23 -13.90 -8.66 12.74
C ARG A 23 -12.99 -7.91 11.81
N TYR A 24 -13.47 -6.79 11.30
CA TYR A 24 -12.75 -5.98 10.34
C TYR A 24 -13.03 -4.49 10.57
N LYS A 25 -12.11 -3.68 10.05
CA LYS A 25 -12.21 -2.23 9.95
C LYS A 25 -12.08 -1.83 8.48
N ILE A 26 -12.81 -0.80 8.08
CA ILE A 26 -12.64 -0.20 6.75
C ILE A 26 -11.95 1.14 6.95
N VAL A 27 -10.82 1.34 6.27
CA VAL A 27 -10.10 2.60 6.23
C VAL A 27 -10.35 3.23 4.87
N ARG A 28 -10.68 4.52 4.83
CA ARG A 28 -10.91 5.27 3.61
C ARG A 28 -10.01 6.49 3.55
N PHE A 29 -9.48 6.75 2.36
CA PHE A 29 -8.68 7.92 2.05
C PHE A 29 -9.51 8.84 1.16
N VAL A 30 -9.73 10.08 1.60
CA VAL A 30 -10.58 11.04 0.89
C VAL A 30 -9.86 12.35 0.63
N LYS A 31 -10.19 12.98 -0.50
CA LYS A 31 -9.69 14.31 -0.84
C LYS A 31 -10.48 15.36 -0.04
N PRO A 32 -9.82 16.26 0.69
CA PRO A 32 -10.51 17.36 1.39
C PRO A 32 -11.08 18.36 0.37
N LYS A 33 -12.23 18.96 0.70
CA LYS A 33 -12.91 19.95 -0.15
C LYS A 33 -12.27 21.33 -0.15
N PHE A 34 -11.67 21.71 0.96
CA PHE A 34 -11.20 23.06 1.20
C PHE A 34 -9.74 22.97 1.62
N LEU A 35 -8.88 23.43 0.74
CA LEU A 35 -7.50 23.76 1.05
C LEU A 35 -7.39 25.27 0.90
N SER A 36 -6.63 25.91 1.78
CA SER A 36 -6.21 27.28 1.47
C SER A 36 -5.49 27.27 0.11
N HIS A 37 -5.61 28.35 -0.66
CA HIS A 37 -4.99 28.42 -1.99
C HIS A 37 -3.49 28.05 -1.94
N LYS A 38 -2.79 28.48 -0.88
CA LYS A 38 -1.39 28.13 -0.62
C LYS A 38 -1.18 26.63 -0.39
N GLU A 39 -2.02 25.99 0.42
CA GLU A 39 -1.90 24.54 0.68
C GLU A 39 -2.20 23.69 -0.55
N PHE A 40 -3.10 24.13 -1.42
CA PHE A 40 -3.46 23.41 -2.64
C PHE A 40 -2.25 23.20 -3.58
N TYR A 41 -1.37 24.19 -3.70
CA TYR A 41 -0.16 24.08 -4.55
C TYR A 41 1.03 23.44 -3.84
N MET A 42 1.10 23.50 -2.51
CA MET A 42 2.23 22.94 -1.77
C MET A 42 2.03 21.48 -1.37
N TYR A 43 0.79 21.05 -1.12
CA TYR A 43 0.51 19.75 -0.53
C TYR A 43 -0.67 19.01 -1.15
N HIS A 44 -0.50 17.70 -1.30
CA HIS A 44 -1.59 16.76 -1.43
C HIS A 44 -2.09 16.37 -0.04
N CYS A 45 -3.18 16.99 0.40
CA CYS A 45 -3.81 16.69 1.67
C CYS A 45 -4.78 15.51 1.53
N ILE A 46 -4.75 14.59 2.49
CA ILE A 46 -5.51 13.34 2.48
C ILE A 46 -6.13 13.15 3.85
N ARG A 47 -7.44 13.01 3.90
CA ARG A 47 -8.17 12.65 5.11
C ARG A 47 -8.26 11.14 5.22
N VAL A 48 -7.96 10.61 6.40
CA VAL A 48 -8.08 9.20 6.73
C VAL A 48 -9.29 9.02 7.62
N GLU A 49 -10.29 8.29 7.14
CA GLU A 49 -11.51 7.97 7.88
C GLU A 49 -11.55 6.48 8.20
N LEU A 50 -11.95 6.15 9.42
CA LEU A 50 -12.13 4.80 9.91
C LEU A 50 -13.62 4.49 10.06
N PHE A 51 -14.06 3.37 9.51
CA PHE A 51 -15.37 2.83 9.77
C PHE A 51 -15.32 1.90 10.98
N GLU A 52 -16.11 2.23 12.00
CA GLU A 52 -16.26 1.40 13.20
C GLU A 52 -17.53 0.55 13.08
N LEU A 53 -17.35 -0.78 13.02
CA LEU A 53 -18.46 -1.73 12.87
C LEU A 53 -19.44 -1.68 14.06
N ALA A 54 -18.91 -1.49 15.28
CA ALA A 54 -19.71 -1.52 16.51
C ALA A 54 -20.71 -0.35 16.59
N THR A 55 -20.33 0.83 16.07
CA THR A 55 -21.15 2.04 16.12
C THR A 55 -21.82 2.35 14.78
N TRP A 56 -21.44 1.63 13.72
CA TRP A 56 -21.85 1.85 12.33
C TRP A 56 -21.63 3.31 11.88
N LYS A 57 -20.50 3.88 12.29
CA LYS A 57 -20.14 5.29 12.05
C LYS A 57 -18.73 5.41 11.49
N TRP A 58 -18.56 6.46 10.70
CA TRP A 58 -17.26 6.92 10.24
C TRP A 58 -16.67 7.88 11.27
N LYS A 59 -15.38 7.74 11.54
CA LYS A 59 -14.59 8.61 12.42
C LYS A 59 -13.39 9.12 11.65
N LEU A 60 -13.14 10.44 11.69
CA LEU A 60 -11.89 11.01 11.20
C LEU A 60 -10.75 10.53 12.10
N LEU A 61 -9.75 9.88 11.51
CA LEU A 61 -8.58 9.39 12.22
C LEU A 61 -7.44 10.40 12.14
N ASP A 62 -7.15 10.90 10.93
CA ASP A 62 -6.03 11.81 10.70
C ASP A 62 -6.17 12.62 9.40
N GLU A 63 -5.38 13.70 9.28
CA GLU A 63 -5.16 14.48 8.07
C GLU A 63 -3.68 14.46 7.68
N VAL A 64 -3.34 13.69 6.65
CA VAL A 64 -1.97 13.55 6.14
C VAL A 64 -1.71 14.59 5.06
N LYS A 65 -0.62 15.35 5.19
CA LYS A 65 -0.13 16.28 4.15
C LYS A 65 1.09 15.68 3.47
N LEU A 66 0.94 15.30 2.20
CA LEU A 66 2.07 14.90 1.36
C LEU A 66 2.56 16.11 0.57
N PRO A 67 3.87 16.26 0.30
CA PRO A 67 4.37 17.23 -0.66
C PRO A 67 3.65 17.11 -2.02
N TYR A 68 3.50 18.20 -2.78
CA TYR A 68 2.84 18.19 -4.10
C TYR A 68 3.47 17.21 -5.12
N GLU A 69 4.75 16.89 -4.94
CA GLU A 69 5.47 15.92 -5.78
C GLU A 69 5.18 14.47 -5.39
N GLU A 70 4.54 14.23 -4.24
CA GLU A 70 4.26 12.90 -3.71
C GLU A 70 2.76 12.57 -3.73
N SER A 71 2.43 11.31 -4.04
CA SER A 71 1.04 10.85 -3.95
C SER A 71 0.95 9.40 -3.47
N LEU A 72 -0.22 9.02 -2.95
CA LEU A 72 -0.50 7.64 -2.57
C LEU A 72 -0.48 6.75 -3.81
N ARG A 73 0.22 5.62 -3.73
CA ARG A 73 0.17 4.60 -4.75
C ARG A 73 -1.13 3.80 -4.60
N ARG A 74 -1.99 3.85 -5.64
CA ARG A 74 -3.39 3.39 -5.62
C ARG A 74 -3.65 1.91 -5.33
N MET A 75 -2.64 1.07 -5.13
CA MET A 75 -2.84 -0.39 -4.98
C MET A 75 -1.92 -1.10 -3.97
N THR A 76 -0.92 -0.44 -3.39
CA THR A 76 0.07 -1.12 -2.54
C THR A 76 -0.20 -0.79 -1.07
N LYS A 77 -1.28 -1.35 -0.51
CA LYS A 77 -1.56 -1.26 0.93
C LYS A 77 -1.69 -2.63 1.54
N VAL A 78 -1.03 -2.81 2.68
CA VAL A 78 -1.00 -4.08 3.41
C VAL A 78 -1.21 -3.85 4.89
N SER A 79 -2.04 -4.69 5.50
CA SER A 79 -2.27 -4.67 6.95
C SER A 79 -1.34 -5.69 7.62
N VAL A 80 -0.44 -5.23 8.48
CA VAL A 80 0.48 -6.10 9.24
C VAL A 80 0.48 -5.64 10.70
N ASN A 81 0.37 -6.58 11.65
CA ASN A 81 0.43 -6.30 13.09
C ASN A 81 -0.50 -5.17 13.56
N GLY A 82 -1.72 -5.12 13.02
CA GLY A 82 -2.73 -4.11 13.37
C GLY A 82 -2.52 -2.73 12.75
N SER A 83 -1.51 -2.56 11.89
CA SER A 83 -1.20 -1.32 11.19
C SER A 83 -1.42 -1.46 9.69
N LEU A 84 -1.90 -0.39 9.04
CA LEU A 84 -2.00 -0.31 7.58
C LEU A 84 -0.77 0.39 7.03
N HIS A 85 -0.02 -0.30 6.18
CA HIS A 85 1.17 0.22 5.51
C HIS A 85 0.85 0.49 4.05
N GLY A 86 1.44 1.53 3.48
CA GLY A 86 1.34 1.81 2.05
C GLY A 86 2.56 2.55 1.53
N LEU A 87 2.81 2.43 0.23
CA LEU A 87 3.85 3.20 -0.46
C LEU A 87 3.30 4.53 -0.95
N THR A 88 4.11 5.57 -0.82
CA THR A 88 3.99 6.80 -1.61
C THR A 88 4.95 6.72 -2.78
N TRP A 89 4.63 7.42 -3.86
CA TRP A 89 5.58 7.60 -4.97
C TRP A 89 5.78 9.09 -5.21
N LYS A 90 7.00 9.43 -5.62
CA LYS A 90 7.37 10.77 -6.05
C LYS A 90 7.29 10.86 -7.56
N LYS A 91 6.74 11.95 -8.12
CA LYS A 91 6.47 12.11 -9.57
C LYS A 91 7.65 11.81 -10.50
N ASP A 92 8.88 11.99 -10.01
CA ASP A 92 10.12 11.75 -10.77
C ASP A 92 10.82 10.42 -10.43
N SER A 93 10.18 9.54 -9.66
CA SER A 93 10.74 8.24 -9.29
C SER A 93 10.25 7.15 -10.25
N ASP A 94 11.17 6.51 -10.97
CA ASP A 94 10.92 5.40 -11.90
C ASP A 94 10.56 4.08 -11.21
N ASN A 95 10.16 4.13 -9.94
CA ASN A 95 10.09 2.96 -9.09
C ASN A 95 8.76 2.19 -9.24
N LYS A 96 8.51 1.73 -10.45
CA LYS A 96 7.24 1.12 -10.87
C LYS A 96 7.03 -0.29 -10.34
N ASP A 97 8.09 -0.98 -9.90
CA ASP A 97 8.01 -2.40 -9.54
C ASP A 97 8.31 -2.70 -8.05
N MET A 98 8.14 -1.69 -7.19
CA MET A 98 8.10 -1.90 -5.73
C MET A 98 6.69 -2.24 -5.22
N GLU A 99 6.56 -3.26 -4.38
CA GLU A 99 5.31 -3.57 -3.68
C GLU A 99 5.54 -3.86 -2.20
N LEU A 100 4.51 -3.59 -1.38
CA LEU A 100 4.48 -3.99 0.03
C LEU A 100 3.51 -5.16 0.19
N VAL A 101 3.99 -6.21 0.85
CA VAL A 101 3.27 -7.46 1.07
C VAL A 101 3.46 -7.92 2.50
N GLU A 102 2.53 -8.76 2.96
CA GLU A 102 2.62 -9.42 4.24
C GLU A 102 3.27 -10.80 4.02
N TYR A 103 4.23 -11.14 4.87
CA TYR A 103 4.83 -12.47 4.87
C TYR A 103 5.16 -12.89 6.30
N LYS A 104 4.44 -13.91 6.80
CA LYS A 104 4.61 -14.49 8.15
C LYS A 104 4.52 -13.46 9.28
N GLY A 105 3.53 -12.57 9.20
CA GLY A 105 3.30 -11.49 10.16
C GLY A 105 4.32 -10.36 10.07
N LYS A 106 5.14 -10.31 9.01
CA LYS A 106 6.14 -9.27 8.80
C LYS A 106 5.81 -8.44 7.57
N LEU A 107 6.16 -7.17 7.65
CA LEU A 107 6.10 -6.26 6.52
C LEU A 107 7.29 -6.55 5.60
N VAL A 108 6.98 -6.88 4.34
CA VAL A 108 7.98 -7.19 3.32
C VAL A 108 7.79 -6.24 2.14
N MET A 109 8.91 -5.75 1.63
CA MET A 109 8.97 -5.02 0.39
C MET A 109 9.58 -5.91 -0.68
N THR A 110 8.92 -5.97 -1.82
CA THR A 110 9.43 -6.62 -3.02
C THR A 110 9.83 -5.58 -4.04
N TYR A 111 10.92 -5.82 -4.75
CA TYR A 111 11.41 -4.95 -5.80
C TYR A 111 11.83 -5.82 -6.99
N ILE A 112 11.37 -5.49 -8.19
CA ILE A 112 11.87 -6.10 -9.42
C ILE A 112 12.82 -5.12 -10.10
N ASP A 113 14.04 -5.57 -10.34
CA ASP A 113 14.95 -4.97 -11.29
C ASP A 113 14.77 -5.67 -12.65
N LYS A 114 14.20 -4.93 -13.60
CA LYS A 114 13.94 -5.40 -14.96
C LYS A 114 15.21 -5.59 -15.78
N GLU A 115 16.27 -4.85 -15.49
CA GLU A 115 17.53 -4.95 -16.23
C GLU A 115 18.26 -6.25 -15.86
N SER A 116 18.36 -6.54 -14.55
CA SER A 116 19.01 -7.76 -14.07
C SER A 116 18.07 -8.97 -14.01
N ASN A 117 16.77 -8.79 -14.24
CA ASN A 117 15.73 -9.81 -14.04
C ASN A 117 15.76 -10.41 -12.63
N LEU A 118 16.07 -9.59 -11.63
CA LEU A 118 16.11 -10.00 -10.23
C LEU A 118 14.91 -9.44 -9.49
N MET A 119 14.24 -10.31 -8.73
CA MET A 119 13.30 -9.91 -7.71
C MET A 119 13.98 -9.98 -6.34
N GLU A 120 13.98 -8.87 -5.63
CA GLU A 120 14.52 -8.78 -4.28
C GLU A 120 13.42 -8.73 -3.23
N LEU A 121 13.66 -9.41 -2.11
CA LEU A 121 12.77 -9.42 -0.95
C LEU A 121 13.47 -8.78 0.24
N TRP A 122 12.87 -7.74 0.78
CA TRP A 122 13.36 -6.97 1.90
C TRP A 122 12.38 -7.03 3.07
N ILE A 123 12.83 -7.49 4.23
CA ILE A 123 12.00 -7.58 5.43
C ILE A 123 12.24 -6.36 6.32
N MET A 124 11.16 -5.76 6.83
CA MET A 124 11.24 -4.73 7.86
C MET A 124 11.67 -5.37 9.19
N LYS A 125 12.85 -4.98 9.68
CA LYS A 125 13.37 -5.45 10.98
C LYS A 125 12.99 -4.51 12.13
N ASP A 126 13.06 -3.21 11.87
CA ASP A 126 12.78 -2.17 12.86
C ASP A 126 11.90 -1.09 12.22
N HIS A 127 10.67 -0.97 12.74
CA HIS A 127 9.70 0.03 12.29
C HIS A 127 10.10 1.45 12.67
N ASN A 128 10.70 1.64 13.84
CA ASN A 128 11.06 2.97 14.36
C ASN A 128 12.24 3.54 13.60
N ARG A 129 13.25 2.71 13.32
CA ARG A 129 14.44 3.09 12.55
C ARG A 129 14.26 2.95 11.04
N LYS A 130 13.10 2.48 10.58
CA LYS A 130 12.82 2.16 9.16
C LYS A 130 13.93 1.27 8.56
N GLN A 131 14.40 0.29 9.32
CA GLN A 131 15.52 -0.57 8.93
C GLN A 131 15.07 -1.82 8.16
N TRP A 132 15.41 -1.87 6.87
CA TRP A 132 15.14 -3.00 5.99
C TRP A 132 16.34 -3.94 5.89
N SER A 133 16.09 -5.24 5.74
CA SER A 133 17.13 -6.21 5.44
C SER A 133 16.78 -7.03 4.21
N LYS A 134 17.68 -7.04 3.22
CA LYS A 134 17.61 -7.95 2.08
C LYS A 134 17.68 -9.37 2.59
N ARG A 135 16.73 -10.20 2.16
CA ARG A 135 16.65 -11.60 2.57
C ARG A 135 16.89 -12.55 1.41
N HIS A 136 16.30 -12.26 0.26
CA HIS A 136 16.42 -13.09 -0.93
C HIS A 136 16.57 -12.24 -2.18
N SER A 137 17.23 -12.83 -3.17
CA SER A 137 17.39 -12.33 -4.52
C SER A 137 17.05 -13.49 -5.44
N ILE A 138 15.96 -13.37 -6.19
CA ILE A 138 15.39 -14.45 -7.01
C ILE A 138 15.54 -14.05 -8.47
N ASN A 139 16.13 -14.92 -9.29
CA ASN A 139 16.17 -14.71 -10.73
C ASN A 139 14.80 -15.05 -11.33
N ILE A 140 14.14 -14.03 -11.88
CA ILE A 140 12.82 -14.15 -12.52
C ILE A 140 12.91 -14.09 -14.05
N GLY A 141 14.11 -14.21 -14.62
CA GLY A 141 14.35 -14.14 -16.06
C GLY A 141 13.53 -15.14 -16.88
N VAL A 142 13.15 -16.28 -16.29
CA VAL A 142 12.27 -17.25 -16.96
C VAL A 142 10.83 -16.72 -17.15
N LEU A 143 10.38 -15.83 -16.27
CA LEU A 143 9.05 -15.22 -16.30
C LEU A 143 9.04 -13.98 -17.20
N THR A 144 10.00 -13.06 -16.99
CA THR A 144 10.08 -11.79 -17.71
C THR A 144 10.34 -11.95 -19.22
N ARG A 145 11.00 -13.06 -19.62
CA ARG A 145 11.21 -13.40 -21.04
C ARG A 145 9.93 -13.72 -21.80
N LYS A 146 8.93 -14.29 -21.12
CA LYS A 146 7.63 -14.59 -21.72
C LYS A 146 6.66 -13.42 -21.56
N GLU A 147 6.71 -12.75 -20.41
CA GLU A 147 5.76 -11.72 -20.02
C GLU A 147 6.49 -10.54 -19.36
N PRO A 148 6.65 -9.39 -20.05
CA PRO A 148 7.47 -8.29 -19.55
C PRO A 148 6.88 -7.54 -18.35
N ASN A 149 5.61 -7.79 -18.00
CA ASN A 149 4.85 -7.04 -17.00
C ASN A 149 4.40 -7.89 -15.81
N VAL A 150 5.32 -8.62 -15.20
CA VAL A 150 5.08 -9.42 -13.99
C VAL A 150 5.40 -8.63 -12.71
N SER A 151 4.55 -8.76 -11.70
CA SER A 151 4.71 -8.13 -10.37
C SER A 151 4.24 -9.07 -9.25
N PRO A 152 4.94 -9.16 -8.10
CA PRO A 152 4.59 -10.09 -7.05
C PRO A 152 3.45 -9.55 -6.18
N LEU A 153 2.25 -10.12 -6.32
CA LEU A 153 1.06 -9.65 -5.60
C LEU A 153 1.06 -10.04 -4.11
N ALA A 154 1.38 -11.29 -3.81
CA ALA A 154 1.24 -11.82 -2.45
C ALA A 154 2.08 -13.08 -2.23
N PHE A 155 2.54 -13.29 -1.01
CA PHE A 155 3.14 -14.55 -0.59
C PHE A 155 2.08 -15.41 0.08
N TYR A 156 1.74 -16.53 -0.54
CA TYR A 156 0.71 -17.42 0.01
C TYR A 156 1.29 -18.30 1.13
N ASN A 157 2.49 -18.83 0.93
CA ASN A 157 3.23 -19.58 1.94
C ASN A 157 4.75 -19.44 1.72
N VAL A 158 5.56 -20.33 2.31
CA VAL A 158 7.02 -20.31 2.15
C VAL A 158 7.51 -20.65 0.74
N ASP A 159 6.70 -21.38 -0.02
CA ASP A 159 7.08 -21.98 -1.30
C ASP A 159 6.33 -21.34 -2.48
N VAL A 160 5.23 -20.61 -2.23
CA VAL A 160 4.31 -20.12 -3.25
C VAL A 160 4.17 -18.60 -3.19
N VAL A 161 4.50 -17.94 -4.31
CA VAL A 161 4.31 -16.52 -4.57
C VAL A 161 3.28 -16.35 -5.67
N LEU A 162 2.29 -15.49 -5.44
CA LEU A 162 1.34 -15.07 -6.44
C LEU A 162 1.90 -13.89 -7.22
N ILE A 163 1.94 -14.00 -8.54
CA ILE A 163 2.44 -12.98 -9.45
C ILE A 163 1.27 -12.48 -10.29
N LYS A 164 1.11 -11.17 -10.38
CA LYS A 164 0.18 -10.47 -11.25
C LYS A 164 0.87 -10.12 -12.57
N GLU A 165 0.12 -10.32 -13.64
CA GLU A 165 0.45 -9.86 -14.98
C GLU A 165 -0.42 -8.65 -15.33
N TYR A 166 0.17 -7.64 -15.96
CA TYR A 166 -0.56 -6.51 -16.53
C TYR A 166 -0.64 -6.64 -18.05
N PHE A 167 -1.86 -6.83 -18.56
CA PHE A 167 -2.17 -6.67 -19.98
C PHE A 167 -2.49 -5.19 -20.24
N PHE A 168 -1.72 -4.56 -21.13
CA PHE A 168 -1.95 -3.20 -21.62
C PHE A 168 -2.83 -3.21 -22.87
#